data_AF-A0A2Z4G994-F1
#
_entry.id   AF-A0A2Z4G994-F1
#
_cell.length_a   1.000
_cell.length_b   1.000
_cell.length_c   1.000
_cell.angle_alpha   90.00
_cell.angle_beta   90.00
_cell.angle_gamma   90.00
#
_symmetry.space_group_name_H-M   'P 1'
#
loop_
_entity.id
_entity.type
_entity.pdbx_description
1 polymer ?
#
loop_
_entity_poly.entity_id
_entity_poly.type
_entity_poly.pdbx_seq_one_letter_code
_entity_poly.pdbx_strand_id
1 'polypeptide(L)' 'MLREELTQSLGLGKDSDLYLESLFQQSWTLTTNYALIDKELIRLLYHPEITSGLDSKEVTETLTNILLEEN' A
#
# COMPACT_ATOMS: atom_id res chain seq x y z
N MET A 1 -0.20 12.87 -11.00
CA MET A 1 -0.30 14.25 -10.47
C MET A 1 -0.98 14.24 -9.09
N LEU A 2 -2.26 14.61 -8.90
CA LEU A 2 -2.80 14.83 -7.53
C LEU A 2 -2.84 13.59 -6.61
N ARG A 3 -3.10 12.40 -7.15
CA ARG A 3 -3.12 11.14 -6.36
C ARG A 3 -1.72 10.59 -6.05
N GLU A 4 -0.77 10.87 -6.93
CA GLU A 4 0.63 10.43 -6.85
C GLU A 4 1.39 11.24 -5.80
N GLU A 5 1.14 12.55 -5.73
CA GLU A 5 1.62 13.43 -4.66
C GLU A 5 0.99 13.05 -3.31
N LEU A 6 -0.29 12.67 -3.29
CA LEU A 6 -0.95 12.17 -2.08
C LEU A 6 -0.26 10.90 -1.58
N THR A 7 -0.04 9.89 -2.42
CA THR A 7 0.65 8.66 -2.02
C THR A 7 2.08 8.89 -1.53
N GLN A 8 2.81 9.82 -2.17
CA GLN A 8 4.15 10.21 -1.72
C GLN A 8 4.12 10.93 -0.37
N SER A 9 3.13 11.80 -0.13
CA SER A 9 2.93 12.44 1.18
C SER A 9 2.59 11.45 2.30
N LEU A 10 2.07 10.27 1.94
CA LEU A 10 1.78 9.17 2.85
C LEU A 10 2.98 8.23 3.06
N GLY A 11 4.15 8.55 2.50
CA GLY A 11 5.36 7.72 2.61
C GLY A 11 5.40 6.53 1.66
N LEU A 12 4.44 6.41 0.74
CA LEU A 12 4.42 5.37 -0.29
C LEU A 12 5.13 5.90 -1.54
N GLY A 13 6.43 5.63 -1.60
CA GLY A 13 7.27 5.97 -2.74
C GLY A 13 6.92 5.19 -4.01
N LYS A 14 7.39 5.70 -5.15
CA LYS A 14 7.42 4.97 -6.42
C LYS A 14 8.60 4.01 -6.42
N ASP A 15 8.43 2.80 -5.91
CA ASP A 15 9.55 1.88 -5.73
C ASP A 15 9.23 0.43 -6.11
N SER A 16 8.27 0.22 -7.01
CA SER A 16 7.96 -1.13 -7.48
C SER A 16 7.83 -1.22 -9.01
N ASP A 17 8.80 -1.90 -9.63
CA ASP A 17 8.71 -2.34 -11.03
C ASP A 17 7.91 -3.65 -11.20
N LEU A 18 7.46 -4.25 -10.09
CA LEU A 18 6.84 -5.57 -10.06
C LEU A 18 5.38 -5.55 -10.53
N TYR A 19 4.68 -4.43 -10.36
CA TYR A 19 3.24 -4.33 -10.62
C TYR A 19 2.96 -3.20 -11.61
N LEU A 20 3.02 -3.52 -12.91
CA LEU A 20 2.83 -2.55 -14.01
C LEU A 20 1.49 -1.81 -13.97
N GLU A 21 0.46 -2.40 -13.36
CA GLU A 21 -0.87 -1.80 -13.20
C GLU A 21 -1.04 -0.98 -11.90
N SER A 22 -0.08 -1.07 -10.98
CA SER A 22 -0.13 -0.36 -9.69
C SER A 22 0.08 1.14 -9.87
N LEU A 23 -0.63 1.96 -9.11
CA LEU A 23 -0.35 3.40 -9.03
C LEU A 23 1.00 3.72 -8.36
N PHE A 24 1.62 2.75 -7.69
CA PHE A 24 2.93 2.85 -7.04
C PHE A 24 4.10 2.49 -7.97
N GLN A 25 3.81 2.21 -9.25
CA GLN A 25 4.84 1.86 -10.23
C GLN A 25 5.61 3.10 -10.75
N GLN A 26 6.87 2.89 -11.14
CA GLN A 26 7.82 3.98 -11.43
C GLN A 26 7.59 4.67 -12.79
N SER A 27 7.11 3.93 -13.78
CA SER A 27 6.77 4.38 -15.14
C SER A 27 5.53 5.28 -15.21
N TRP A 28 5.53 6.16 -16.22
CA TRP A 28 4.41 7.05 -16.52
C TRP A 28 3.22 6.25 -17.08
N THR A 29 2.08 6.23 -16.38
CA THR A 29 0.85 5.58 -16.86
C THR A 29 -0.29 6.60 -17.00
N LEU A 30 -1.18 6.36 -17.97
CA LEU A 30 -2.44 7.09 -18.14
C LEU A 30 -3.59 6.46 -17.31
N THR A 31 -3.29 5.41 -16.53
CA THR A 31 -4.29 4.67 -15.77
C THR A 31 -4.69 5.46 -14.54
N THR A 32 -5.95 5.94 -14.52
CA THR A 32 -6.54 6.68 -13.40
C THR A 32 -7.26 5.79 -12.38
N ASN A 33 -7.26 4.48 -12.59
CA ASN A 33 -7.97 3.51 -11.77
C ASN A 33 -7.01 2.84 -10.78
N TYR A 34 -7.45 2.65 -9.54
CA TYR A 34 -6.73 1.84 -8.56
C TYR A 34 -6.75 0.38 -9.01
N ALA A 35 -5.57 -0.22 -9.18
CA ALA A 35 -5.47 -1.67 -9.30
C ALA A 35 -5.91 -2.34 -7.99
N LEU A 36 -6.25 -3.63 -8.07
CA LEU A 36 -6.65 -4.38 -6.88
C LEU A 36 -5.57 -4.34 -5.79
N ILE A 37 -4.30 -4.45 -6.20
CA ILE A 37 -3.16 -4.39 -5.28
C ILE A 37 -3.02 -3.04 -4.59
N ASP A 38 -3.34 -1.93 -5.26
CA ASP A 38 -3.25 -0.60 -4.65
C ASP A 38 -4.28 -0.44 -3.53
N LYS A 39 -5.48 -0.97 -3.76
CA LYS A 39 -6.56 -0.94 -2.76
C LYS A 39 -6.20 -1.81 -1.56
N GLU A 40 -5.66 -2.99 -1.80
CA GLU A 40 -5.23 -3.90 -0.73
C GLU A 40 -4.07 -3.30 0.08
N LEU A 41 -3.10 -2.67 -0.58
CA LEU A 41 -2.01 -2.01 0.13
C LEU A 41 -2.51 -0.86 1.01
N ILE A 42 -3.37 0.02 0.47
CA ILE A 42 -3.96 1.12 1.26
C ILE A 42 -4.80 0.56 2.41
N ARG A 43 -5.58 -0.50 2.18
CA ARG A 43 -6.40 -1.16 3.20
C ARG A 43 -5.55 -1.70 4.35
N LEU A 44 -4.43 -2.35 4.05
CA LEU A 44 -3.50 -2.87 5.04
C LEU A 44 -2.83 -1.74 5.84
N LEU A 45 -2.36 -0.70 5.16
CA LEU A 45 -1.67 0.44 5.81
C LEU A 45 -2.57 1.23 6.76
N TYR A 46 -3.86 1.33 6.45
CA TYR A 46 -4.85 2.03 7.26
C TYR A 46 -5.75 1.07 8.06
N HIS A 47 -5.35 -0.19 8.21
CA HIS A 47 -6.11 -1.14 8.99
C HIS A 47 -6.17 -0.65 10.45
N PRO A 48 -7.32 -0.73 11.16
CA PRO A 48 -7.44 -0.23 12.53
C PRO A 48 -6.42 -0.81 13.53
N GLU A 49 -5.90 -1.99 13.25
CA GLU A 49 -4.87 -2.65 14.06
C GLU A 49 -3.44 -2.16 13.78
N ILE A 50 -3.22 -1.52 12.63
CA ILE A 50 -1.96 -0.88 12.28
C ILE A 50 -1.97 0.52 12.88
N THR A 51 -1.24 0.67 13.99
CA THR A 51 -1.17 1.93 14.73
C THR A 51 0.26 2.45 14.81
N SER A 52 0.40 3.76 15.01
CA SER A 52 1.71 4.38 15.21
C SER A 52 2.33 3.90 16.53
N GLY A 53 3.58 3.45 16.49
CA GLY A 53 4.31 2.97 17.66
C GLY A 53 4.67 1.47 17.61
N LEU A 54 4.14 0.74 16.63
CA LEU A 54 4.53 -0.64 16.35
C LEU A 54 5.94 -0.69 15.76
N ASP A 55 6.73 -1.68 16.20
CA ASP A 55 8.01 -1.99 15.56
C ASP A 55 7.84 -2.88 14.32
N SER A 56 8.93 -3.10 13.56
CA SER A 56 8.88 -3.87 12.33
C SER A 56 8.36 -5.30 12.49
N LYS A 57 8.63 -5.93 13.65
CA LYS A 57 8.20 -7.30 13.92
C LYS A 57 6.70 -7.31 14.22
N GLU A 58 6.24 -6.41 15.08
CA GLU A 58 4.83 -6.27 15.43
C GLU A 58 3.99 -5.96 14.18
N VAL A 59 4.45 -5.03 13.33
CA VAL A 59 3.80 -4.74 12.05
C VAL A 59 3.70 -5.99 11.18
N THR A 60 4.77 -6.78 11.07
CA THR A 60 4.78 -8.00 10.25
C THR A 60 3.78 -9.04 10.79
N GLU A 61 3.74 -9.23 12.10
CA GLU A 61 2.81 -10.17 12.75
C GLU A 61 1.35 -9.71 12.57
N THR A 62 1.04 -8.44 12.81
CA THR A 62 -0.31 -7.88 12.61
C THR A 62 -0.76 -8.00 11.16
N LEU A 63 0.08 -7.62 10.18
CA LEU A 63 -0.25 -7.76 8.77
C LEU A 63 -0.49 -9.22 8.37
N THR A 64 0.32 -10.14 8.90
CA THR A 64 0.15 -11.58 8.63
C THR A 64 -1.17 -12.10 9.19
N ASN A 65 -1.54 -11.69 10.41
CA ASN A 65 -2.80 -12.10 11.03
C ASN A 65 -4.01 -11.59 10.26
N ILE A 66 -4.02 -10.31 9.86
CA ILE A 66 -5.09 -9.73 9.03
C ILE A 66 -5.29 -10.54 7.75
N LEU A 67 -4.20 -10.93 7.08
CA LEU A 67 -4.26 -11.73 5.84
C LEU A 67 -4.71 -13.19 6.06
N LEU A 68 -4.44 -13.75 7.25
CA LEU A 68 -4.80 -15.13 7.60
C LEU A 68 -6.24 -15.24 8.10
N GLU A 69 -6.77 -14.25 8.82
CA GLU A 69 -8.16 -14.23 9.29
C GLU A 69 -9.18 -14.05 8.17
N GLU A 70 -8.72 -13.62 6.99
CA GLU A 70 -9.55 -13.40 5.80
C GLU A 70 -9.66 -14.62 4.87
N ASN A 71 -8.91 -15.70 5.12
CA ASN A 71 -8.98 -16.98 4.38
C ASN A 71 -9.78 -18.06 5.13
#